data_AF-A0A819SNT4-F1
#
_entry.id   AF-A0A819SNT4-F1
#
_cell.length_a   1.000
_cell.length_b   1.000
_cell.length_c   1.000
_cell.angle_alpha   90.00
_cell.angle_beta   90.00
_cell.angle_gamma   90.00
#
_symmetry.space_group_name_H-M   'P 1'
#
loop_
_entity.id
_entity.type
_entity.pdbx_description
1 polymer ?
#
loop_
_entity_poly.entity_id
_entity_poly.type
_entity_poly.pdbx_seq_one_letter_code
_entity_poly.pdbx_strand_id
1 'polypeptide(L)'
;MEDITTFEMLPDEMILFVCKHLRCAEILYSFFNLNSRLNSTITDYCHYVNLRDVTYKQFNFVATQIIPRIGLSIRSFVFNGKWENIMFEELNSKFFHLKLSLMFPQLRVLSLMNFSDIQLNLFLDKITDLFQLVTLDIRNLRGEHSLEFLEKILVSNNNRLKSILFDYDSTSFILNTTKNNEVVPYSNIEELIVNLKTDKMLDYLFTLIPYIKRLHIDFDQLSSDSKSILANVSTLVNLKDFQLRSISQDWSLDEIAHILNKMPYLQRLALNLYTEDVNLINGQNFIQILPSSIVEVHLFILYFFIKPNIEIDTLLSTWPTHIQIKYLLNKLYKYAVIHTIPCDLSSIMIPAKIANYMLVGSEYTRKVKDLKIFDKQFRAAPNLECLRISLSCLNIALNNMSTCELLQKRIIDLEISCVPEIDLIQLDTIAQKFYHLRDLSLSLESPTVFIDSLILKVLSLWKDKNLRGLYIKGLLTDEMNNNLRQWFINHSHLRQEDSFIVEYKTNWFSMWFE
;
A
#
# COMPACT_ATOMS: atom_id res chain seq x y z
N MET A 1 -42.04 -6.78 -24.17
CA MET A 1 -40.67 -6.73 -24.71
C MET A 1 -39.97 -5.67 -23.90
N GLU A 2 -39.12 -6.07 -22.97
CA GLU A 2 -38.32 -5.12 -22.20
C GLU A 2 -37.24 -4.55 -23.12
N ASP A 3 -37.14 -3.22 -23.18
CA ASP A 3 -36.07 -2.53 -23.90
C ASP A 3 -34.74 -2.86 -23.22
N ILE A 4 -34.05 -3.87 -23.75
CA ILE A 4 -32.68 -4.20 -23.36
C ILE A 4 -31.86 -2.96 -23.69
N THR A 5 -31.42 -2.25 -22.65
CA THR A 5 -30.56 -1.08 -22.84
C THR A 5 -29.26 -1.52 -23.51
N THR A 6 -28.70 -0.72 -24.42
CA THR A 6 -27.44 -1.01 -25.11
C THR A 6 -26.28 -1.33 -24.15
N PHE A 7 -26.39 -0.87 -22.89
CA PHE A 7 -25.46 -1.17 -21.82
C PHE A 7 -25.42 -2.66 -21.44
N GLU A 8 -26.56 -3.35 -21.42
CA GLU A 8 -26.62 -4.79 -21.08
C GLU A 8 -26.01 -5.69 -22.16
N MET A 9 -25.78 -5.15 -23.36
CA MET A 9 -25.09 -5.84 -24.45
C MET A 9 -23.57 -5.68 -24.41
N LEU A 10 -23.02 -4.83 -23.52
CA LEU A 10 -21.57 -4.66 -23.42
C LEU A 10 -20.89 -5.97 -22.99
N PRO A 11 -19.69 -6.29 -23.51
CA PRO A 11 -18.90 -7.41 -23.00
C PRO A 11 -18.58 -7.26 -21.51
N ASP A 12 -18.43 -8.38 -20.80
CA ASP A 12 -18.17 -8.40 -19.36
C ASP A 12 -16.86 -7.68 -19.00
N GLU A 13 -15.86 -7.71 -19.90
CA GLU A 13 -14.60 -7.00 -19.75
C GLU A 13 -14.80 -5.47 -19.68
N MET A 14 -15.71 -4.93 -20.50
CA MET A 14 -16.02 -3.50 -20.47
C MET A 14 -16.79 -3.14 -19.21
N ILE A 15 -17.70 -4.01 -18.76
CA ILE A 15 -18.45 -3.82 -17.51
C ILE A 15 -17.51 -3.84 -16.30
N LEU A 16 -16.58 -4.80 -16.24
CA LEU A 16 -15.57 -4.88 -15.19
C LEU A 16 -14.62 -3.68 -15.23
N PHE A 17 -14.27 -3.20 -16.43
CA PHE A 17 -13.48 -1.98 -16.60
C PHE A 17 -14.21 -0.76 -16.04
N VAL A 18 -15.51 -0.61 -16.29
CA VAL A 18 -16.33 0.44 -15.67
C VAL A 18 -16.39 0.27 -14.15
N CYS A 19 -16.63 -0.95 -13.66
CA CYS A 19 -16.70 -1.26 -12.23
C CYS A 19 -15.40 -0.91 -11.49
N LYS A 20 -14.23 -0.95 -12.14
CA LYS A 20 -12.95 -0.51 -11.56
C LYS A 20 -12.96 0.96 -11.12
N HIS A 21 -13.78 1.79 -11.76
CA HIS A 21 -13.91 3.21 -11.46
C HIS A 21 -15.06 3.54 -10.51
N LEU A 22 -15.84 2.53 -10.11
CA LEU A 22 -17.00 2.68 -9.23
C LEU A 22 -16.71 2.09 -7.85
N ARG A 23 -17.40 2.61 -6.83
CA ARG A 23 -17.43 2.03 -5.49
C ARG A 23 -18.34 0.81 -5.48
N CYS A 24 -18.08 -0.13 -4.57
CA CYS A 24 -18.90 -1.34 -4.39
C CYS A 24 -20.40 -1.01 -4.30
N ALA A 25 -20.79 -0.03 -3.47
CA ALA A 25 -22.19 0.35 -3.35
C ALA A 25 -22.79 0.95 -4.63
N GLU A 26 -22.00 1.63 -5.46
CA GLU A 26 -22.45 2.15 -6.76
C GLU A 26 -22.69 1.01 -7.73
N ILE A 27 -21.79 0.02 -7.76
CA ILE A 27 -21.92 -1.20 -8.56
C ILE A 27 -23.17 -1.97 -8.16
N LEU A 28 -23.36 -2.21 -6.86
CA LEU A 28 -24.54 -2.90 -6.36
C LEU A 28 -25.81 -2.11 -6.66
N TYR A 29 -25.82 -0.80 -6.42
CA TYR A 29 -26.97 0.05 -6.70
C TYR A 29 -27.33 0.10 -8.20
N SER A 30 -26.33 0.10 -9.07
CA SER A 30 -26.52 0.25 -10.52
C SER A 30 -26.76 -1.06 -11.27
N PHE A 31 -26.15 -2.17 -10.86
CA PHE A 31 -26.13 -3.41 -11.66
C PHE A 31 -26.86 -4.58 -11.03
N PHE A 32 -27.08 -4.56 -9.71
CA PHE A 32 -27.70 -5.70 -9.04
C PHE A 32 -29.14 -5.91 -9.50
N ASN A 33 -29.47 -7.16 -9.86
CA ASN A 33 -30.78 -7.59 -10.31
C ASN A 33 -31.27 -6.92 -11.61
N LEU A 34 -30.34 -6.39 -12.43
CA LEU A 34 -30.67 -6.01 -13.81
C LEU A 34 -30.89 -7.26 -14.68
N ASN A 35 -29.92 -8.18 -14.72
CA ASN A 35 -30.08 -9.48 -15.34
C ASN A 35 -29.11 -10.51 -14.72
N SER A 36 -29.32 -11.80 -15.04
CA SER A 36 -28.52 -12.89 -14.48
C SER A 36 -27.04 -12.83 -14.88
N ARG A 37 -26.73 -12.37 -16.10
CA ARG A 37 -25.35 -12.23 -16.58
C ARG A 37 -24.61 -11.19 -15.74
N LEU A 38 -25.18 -9.99 -15.60
CA LEU A 38 -24.60 -8.92 -14.79
C LEU A 38 -24.44 -9.30 -13.32
N ASN A 39 -25.41 -10.01 -12.74
CA ASN A 39 -25.27 -10.55 -11.39
C ASN A 39 -24.07 -11.51 -11.27
N SER A 40 -23.83 -12.34 -12.29
CA SER A 40 -22.64 -13.19 -12.37
C SER A 40 -21.37 -12.35 -12.49
N THR A 41 -21.35 -11.33 -13.36
CA THR A 41 -20.20 -10.44 -13.57
C THR A 41 -19.80 -9.70 -12.30
N ILE A 42 -20.77 -9.25 -11.47
CA ILE A 42 -20.50 -8.50 -10.24
C ILE A 42 -20.41 -9.37 -8.98
N THR A 43 -20.37 -10.70 -9.10
CA THR A 43 -20.47 -11.62 -7.96
C THR A 43 -19.42 -11.34 -6.87
N ASP A 44 -18.20 -10.94 -7.23
CA ASP A 44 -17.18 -10.57 -6.25
C ASP A 44 -17.55 -9.34 -5.41
N TYR A 45 -18.27 -8.38 -5.99
CA TYR A 45 -18.82 -7.23 -5.27
C TYR A 45 -20.01 -7.60 -4.38
N CYS A 46 -20.69 -8.72 -4.67
CA CYS A 46 -21.68 -9.31 -3.77
C CYS A 46 -21.02 -10.06 -2.60
N HIS A 47 -19.82 -10.61 -2.78
CA HIS A 47 -19.05 -11.25 -1.70
C HIS A 47 -18.30 -10.24 -0.80
N TYR A 48 -17.84 -9.13 -1.38
CA TYR A 48 -17.15 -8.03 -0.71
C TYR A 48 -18.00 -6.76 -0.77
N VAL A 49 -18.79 -6.54 0.28
CA VAL A 49 -19.70 -5.38 0.34
C VAL A 49 -19.06 -4.26 1.15
N ASN A 50 -18.76 -3.15 0.47
CA ASN A 50 -18.12 -1.99 1.09
C ASN A 50 -19.04 -0.76 1.08
N LEU A 51 -19.48 -0.33 2.27
CA LEU A 51 -20.38 0.80 2.49
C LEU A 51 -19.69 2.01 3.15
N ARG A 52 -18.36 2.14 3.02
CA ARG A 52 -17.59 3.22 3.64
C ARG A 52 -18.06 4.61 3.20
N ASP A 53 -18.06 4.87 1.89
CA ASP A 53 -18.27 6.20 1.31
C ASP A 53 -19.47 6.18 0.37
N VAL A 54 -20.67 6.17 0.94
CA VAL A 54 -21.94 6.05 0.20
C VAL A 54 -22.83 7.26 0.48
N THR A 55 -23.76 7.56 -0.42
CA THR A 55 -24.84 8.52 -0.11
C THR A 55 -25.91 7.83 0.72
N TYR A 56 -26.73 8.60 1.45
CA TYR A 56 -27.86 8.03 2.21
C TYR A 56 -28.79 7.20 1.32
N LYS A 57 -29.09 7.67 0.10
CA LYS A 57 -29.94 6.96 -0.86
C LYS A 57 -29.36 5.60 -1.25
N GLN A 58 -28.07 5.56 -1.61
CA GLN A 58 -27.38 4.32 -1.96
C GLN A 58 -27.34 3.37 -0.77
N PHE A 59 -26.96 3.89 0.40
CA PHE A 59 -26.90 3.11 1.63
C PHE A 59 -28.25 2.46 1.96
N ASN A 60 -29.32 3.25 2.00
CA ASN A 60 -30.66 2.76 2.31
C ASN A 60 -31.14 1.72 1.28
N PHE A 61 -30.89 1.95 -0.02
CA PHE A 61 -31.25 0.99 -1.06
C PHE A 61 -30.48 -0.32 -0.92
N VAL A 62 -29.15 -0.26 -0.80
CA VAL A 62 -28.31 -1.45 -0.65
C VAL A 62 -28.71 -2.22 0.61
N ALA A 63 -28.85 -1.53 1.74
CA ALA A 63 -29.20 -2.16 3.02
C ALA A 63 -30.60 -2.79 3.01
N THR A 64 -31.61 -2.13 2.45
CA THR A 64 -32.99 -2.63 2.53
C THR A 64 -33.38 -3.58 1.39
N GLN A 65 -32.80 -3.42 0.20
CA GLN A 65 -33.22 -4.16 -1.00
C GLN A 65 -32.22 -5.23 -1.43
N ILE A 66 -30.92 -4.96 -1.31
CA ILE A 66 -29.88 -5.83 -1.86
C ILE A 66 -29.37 -6.81 -0.82
N ILE A 67 -28.91 -6.31 0.34
CA ILE A 67 -28.25 -7.16 1.34
C ILE A 67 -29.14 -8.32 1.81
N PRO A 68 -30.46 -8.17 2.06
CA PRO A 68 -31.30 -9.31 2.43
C PRO A 68 -31.29 -10.46 1.41
N ARG A 69 -30.95 -10.17 0.14
CA ARG A 69 -30.88 -11.17 -0.94
C ARG A 69 -29.50 -11.81 -1.08
N ILE A 70 -28.44 -11.07 -0.76
CA ILE A 70 -27.04 -11.54 -0.93
C ILE A 70 -26.33 -11.87 0.38
N GLY A 71 -26.91 -11.56 1.53
CA GLY A 71 -26.27 -11.64 2.85
C GLY A 71 -25.62 -12.98 3.14
N LEU A 72 -26.28 -14.08 2.74
CA LEU A 72 -25.77 -15.45 2.90
C LEU A 72 -24.43 -15.71 2.20
N SER A 73 -24.10 -14.92 1.18
CA SER A 73 -22.87 -15.02 0.39
C SER A 73 -21.80 -13.99 0.79
N ILE A 74 -22.13 -13.00 1.61
CA ILE A 74 -21.19 -11.95 2.01
C ILE A 74 -20.10 -12.58 2.89
N ARG A 75 -18.85 -12.41 2.44
CA ARG A 75 -17.65 -12.88 3.14
C ARG A 75 -16.86 -11.74 3.78
N SER A 76 -17.01 -10.53 3.27
CA SER A 76 -16.40 -9.34 3.84
C SER A 76 -17.36 -8.17 3.79
N PHE A 77 -17.50 -7.48 4.92
CA PHE A 77 -18.42 -6.37 5.08
C PHE A 77 -17.72 -5.17 5.69
N VAL A 78 -17.79 -4.01 5.03
CA VAL A 78 -17.28 -2.73 5.54
C VAL A 78 -18.45 -1.85 5.93
N PHE A 79 -18.53 -1.50 7.21
CA PHE A 79 -19.59 -0.68 7.77
C PHE A 79 -19.04 0.60 8.39
N ASN A 80 -19.75 1.71 8.20
CA ASN A 80 -19.33 3.02 8.67
C ASN A 80 -20.27 3.51 9.78
N GLY A 81 -19.72 3.75 10.97
CA GLY A 81 -20.42 4.21 12.17
C GLY A 81 -21.07 5.59 12.02
N LYS A 82 -20.67 6.39 11.02
CA LYS A 82 -21.38 7.64 10.68
C LYS A 82 -22.85 7.43 10.34
N TRP A 83 -23.23 6.23 9.89
CA TRP A 83 -24.62 5.90 9.59
C TRP A 83 -25.43 5.56 10.83
N GLU A 84 -24.80 5.30 11.98
CA GLU A 84 -25.51 4.81 13.17
C GLU A 84 -26.59 5.78 13.67
N ASN A 85 -26.31 7.08 13.70
CA ASN A 85 -27.28 8.11 14.11
C ASN A 85 -28.48 8.19 13.16
N ILE A 86 -28.31 7.76 11.91
CA ILE A 86 -29.37 7.68 10.89
C ILE A 86 -30.08 6.32 10.97
N MET A 87 -29.40 5.31 11.51
CA MET A 87 -29.84 3.91 11.51
C MET A 87 -30.74 3.55 12.68
N PHE A 88 -30.73 4.29 13.79
CA PHE A 88 -31.15 3.74 15.09
C PHE A 88 -32.62 3.31 15.18
N GLU A 89 -33.55 3.91 14.42
CA GLU A 89 -34.97 3.55 14.49
C GLU A 89 -35.45 2.65 13.34
N GLU A 90 -35.35 3.08 12.08
CA GLU A 90 -35.95 2.33 10.97
C GLU A 90 -35.08 1.22 10.38
N LEU A 91 -33.76 1.39 10.37
CA LEU A 91 -32.84 0.41 9.78
C LEU A 91 -32.31 -0.57 10.83
N ASN A 92 -32.16 -0.17 12.10
CA ASN A 92 -31.85 -1.10 13.19
C ASN A 92 -32.94 -2.17 13.34
N SER A 93 -34.22 -1.75 13.27
CA SER A 93 -35.36 -2.67 13.30
C SER A 93 -35.46 -3.57 12.07
N LYS A 94 -35.05 -3.10 10.88
CA LYS A 94 -35.08 -3.90 9.64
C LYS A 94 -33.84 -4.77 9.41
N PHE A 95 -32.68 -4.33 9.84
CA PHE A 95 -31.38 -4.88 9.47
C PHE A 95 -30.68 -5.61 10.63
N PHE A 96 -30.88 -5.14 11.87
CA PHE A 96 -30.23 -5.69 13.06
C PHE A 96 -31.19 -6.32 14.07
N HIS A 97 -32.50 -6.34 13.81
CA HIS A 97 -33.44 -7.14 14.60
C HIS A 97 -33.21 -8.64 14.36
N LEU A 98 -32.69 -9.01 13.19
CA LEU A 98 -32.17 -10.35 12.95
C LEU A 98 -30.75 -10.46 13.50
N LYS A 99 -30.43 -11.58 14.16
CA LYS A 99 -29.05 -11.88 14.56
C LYS A 99 -28.12 -11.79 13.34
N LEU A 100 -27.01 -11.06 13.47
CA LEU A 100 -26.04 -10.90 12.37
C LEU A 100 -25.55 -12.24 11.81
N SER A 101 -25.44 -13.25 12.66
CA SER A 101 -25.08 -14.62 12.27
C SER A 101 -26.06 -15.30 11.30
N LEU A 102 -27.34 -14.93 11.33
CA LEU A 102 -28.35 -15.42 10.39
C LEU A 102 -28.26 -14.70 9.04
N MET A 103 -27.92 -13.41 9.08
CA MET A 103 -27.84 -12.56 7.89
C MET A 103 -26.54 -12.77 7.12
N PHE A 104 -25.42 -12.96 7.83
CA PHE A 104 -24.08 -13.12 7.28
C PHE A 104 -23.38 -14.39 7.80
N PRO A 105 -23.94 -15.59 7.58
CA PRO A 105 -23.37 -16.84 8.09
C PRO A 105 -21.97 -17.14 7.53
N GLN A 106 -21.62 -16.58 6.37
CA GLN A 106 -20.32 -16.77 5.71
C GLN A 106 -19.34 -15.61 5.95
N LEU A 107 -19.67 -14.65 6.82
CA LEU A 107 -18.82 -13.49 7.07
C LEU A 107 -17.49 -13.92 7.67
N ARG A 108 -16.39 -13.55 7.01
CA ARG A 108 -15.02 -13.82 7.45
C ARG A 108 -14.31 -12.58 7.98
N VAL A 109 -14.59 -11.43 7.38
CA VAL A 109 -13.96 -10.15 7.70
C VAL A 109 -15.02 -9.09 7.92
N LEU A 110 -14.99 -8.43 9.07
CA LEU A 110 -15.84 -7.29 9.39
C LEU A 110 -14.97 -6.07 9.61
N SER A 111 -15.11 -5.07 8.74
CA SER A 111 -14.41 -3.79 8.89
C SER A 111 -15.37 -2.72 9.41
N LEU A 112 -15.03 -2.09 10.53
CA LEU A 112 -15.83 -1.08 11.22
C LEU A 112 -15.11 0.27 11.16
N MET A 113 -15.72 1.28 10.54
CA MET A 113 -15.07 2.57 10.27
C MET A 113 -15.74 3.73 10.99
N ASN A 114 -14.95 4.66 11.55
CA ASN A 114 -15.41 5.88 12.22
C ASN A 114 -16.40 5.64 13.37
N PHE A 115 -16.15 4.60 14.19
CA PHE A 115 -16.91 4.36 15.40
C PHE A 115 -16.35 5.17 16.57
N SER A 116 -17.21 5.66 17.46
CA SER A 116 -16.78 5.98 18.83
C SER A 116 -16.68 4.71 19.68
N ASP A 117 -16.02 4.83 20.82
CA ASP A 117 -16.01 3.81 21.88
C ASP A 117 -17.42 3.34 22.28
N ILE A 118 -18.35 4.27 22.57
CA ILE A 118 -19.74 3.96 22.97
C ILE A 118 -20.47 3.18 21.87
N GLN A 119 -20.36 3.66 20.63
CA GLN A 119 -20.99 3.06 19.45
C GLN A 119 -20.49 1.64 19.21
N LEU A 120 -19.17 1.46 19.19
CA LEU A 120 -18.56 0.15 19.00
C LEU A 120 -18.92 -0.77 20.16
N ASN A 121 -18.93 -0.28 21.41
CA ASN A 121 -19.30 -1.06 22.58
C ASN A 121 -20.69 -1.68 22.46
N LEU A 122 -21.69 -0.91 22.00
CA LEU A 122 -23.05 -1.39 21.74
C LEU A 122 -23.11 -2.35 20.55
N PHE A 123 -22.29 -2.11 19.53
CA PHE A 123 -22.24 -2.94 18.34
C PHE A 123 -21.59 -4.31 18.61
N LEU A 124 -20.53 -4.37 19.44
CA LEU A 124 -19.84 -5.61 19.82
C LEU A 124 -20.79 -6.65 20.42
N ASP A 125 -21.81 -6.22 21.17
CA ASP A 125 -22.82 -7.10 21.77
C ASP A 125 -23.68 -7.82 20.71
N LYS A 126 -23.76 -7.27 19.48
CA LYS A 126 -24.44 -7.87 18.34
C LYS A 126 -23.55 -8.83 17.55
N ILE A 127 -22.23 -8.74 17.72
CA ILE A 127 -21.27 -9.63 17.06
C ILE A 127 -21.15 -10.92 17.87
N THR A 128 -22.14 -11.79 17.73
CA THR A 128 -22.20 -13.09 18.39
C THR A 128 -22.56 -14.18 17.39
N ASP A 129 -22.05 -15.40 17.63
CA ASP A 129 -22.35 -16.60 16.83
C ASP A 129 -21.98 -16.51 15.33
N LEU A 130 -21.04 -15.65 14.94
CA LEU A 130 -20.52 -15.58 13.57
C LEU A 130 -19.37 -16.59 13.40
N PHE A 131 -19.69 -17.85 13.13
CA PHE A 131 -18.73 -18.96 13.10
C PHE A 131 -17.57 -18.81 12.11
N GLN A 132 -17.79 -18.10 11.00
CA GLN A 132 -16.77 -17.88 9.97
C GLN A 132 -15.95 -16.60 10.21
N LEU A 133 -16.38 -15.74 11.14
CA LEU A 133 -15.77 -14.43 11.35
C LEU A 133 -14.45 -14.60 12.10
N VAL A 134 -13.36 -14.35 11.38
CA VAL A 134 -11.99 -14.50 11.87
C VAL A 134 -11.28 -13.16 12.06
N THR A 135 -11.69 -12.12 11.34
CA THR A 135 -11.03 -10.82 11.36
C THR A 135 -12.00 -9.69 11.70
N LEU A 136 -11.61 -8.87 12.67
CA LEU A 136 -12.25 -7.60 13.00
C LEU A 136 -11.27 -6.45 12.68
N ASP A 137 -11.62 -5.60 11.72
CA ASP A 137 -10.78 -4.51 11.22
C ASP A 137 -11.42 -3.16 11.58
N ILE A 138 -10.92 -2.54 12.64
CA ILE A 138 -11.44 -1.30 13.21
C ILE A 138 -10.62 -0.12 12.69
N ARG A 139 -11.27 0.87 12.09
CA ARG A 139 -10.62 1.99 11.43
C ARG A 139 -11.15 3.33 11.91
N ASN A 140 -10.25 4.27 12.19
CA ASN A 140 -10.55 5.58 12.75
C ASN A 140 -11.47 5.46 13.98
N LEU A 141 -11.09 4.60 14.92
CA LEU A 141 -11.75 4.53 16.23
C LEU A 141 -11.52 5.85 16.97
N ARG A 142 -12.58 6.42 17.55
CA ARG A 142 -12.54 7.74 18.21
C ARG A 142 -12.87 7.64 19.69
N GLY A 143 -12.18 8.44 20.47
CA GLY A 143 -12.46 8.62 21.90
C GLY A 143 -11.23 8.30 22.74
N GLU A 144 -11.43 8.16 24.04
CA GLU A 144 -10.40 7.63 24.93
C GLU A 144 -10.76 6.18 25.26
N HIS A 145 -9.84 5.24 25.01
CA HIS A 145 -10.12 3.82 25.14
C HIS A 145 -9.40 3.24 26.34
N SER A 146 -10.17 2.63 27.22
CA SER A 146 -9.62 1.90 28.35
C SER A 146 -9.17 0.49 27.94
N LEU A 147 -8.40 -0.15 28.80
CA LEU A 147 -7.96 -1.52 28.58
C LEU A 147 -9.11 -2.52 28.64
N GLU A 148 -10.09 -2.30 29.50
CA GLU A 148 -11.30 -3.12 29.58
C GLU A 148 -12.07 -3.11 28.25
N PHE A 149 -12.00 -2.01 27.51
CA PHE A 149 -12.58 -1.93 26.18
C PHE A 149 -11.83 -2.81 25.16
N LEU A 150 -10.49 -2.84 25.22
CA LEU A 150 -9.68 -3.75 24.41
C LEU A 150 -9.99 -5.22 24.74
N GLU A 151 -10.08 -5.57 26.02
CA GLU A 151 -10.47 -6.90 26.47
C GLU A 151 -11.84 -7.30 25.92
N LYS A 152 -12.83 -6.40 25.97
CA LYS A 152 -14.16 -6.65 25.39
C LYS A 152 -14.08 -6.95 23.89
N ILE A 153 -13.23 -6.24 23.16
CA ILE A 153 -13.00 -6.48 21.73
C ILE A 153 -12.36 -7.86 21.51
N LEU A 154 -11.34 -8.22 22.32
CA LEU A 154 -10.64 -9.50 22.23
C LEU A 154 -11.55 -10.71 22.47
N VAL A 155 -12.54 -10.58 23.36
CA VAL A 155 -13.52 -11.64 23.64
C VAL A 155 -14.74 -11.64 22.73
N SER A 156 -14.86 -10.65 21.85
CA SER A 156 -16.03 -10.54 20.98
C SER A 156 -16.18 -11.74 20.05
N ASN A 157 -17.41 -11.96 19.57
CA ASN A 157 -17.76 -13.16 18.80
C ASN A 157 -17.49 -14.49 19.53
N ASN A 158 -17.63 -14.49 20.86
CA ASN A 158 -17.40 -15.66 21.73
C ASN A 158 -15.97 -16.21 21.61
N ASN A 159 -14.95 -15.34 21.66
CA ASN A 159 -13.53 -15.70 21.56
C ASN A 159 -13.14 -16.43 20.26
N ARG A 160 -13.85 -16.20 19.15
CA ARG A 160 -13.57 -16.85 17.86
C ARG A 160 -12.67 -16.05 16.92
N LEU A 161 -12.50 -14.76 17.19
CA LEU A 161 -11.64 -13.90 16.37
C LEU A 161 -10.19 -14.40 16.41
N LYS A 162 -9.51 -14.30 15.28
CA LYS A 162 -8.07 -14.60 15.17
C LYS A 162 -7.24 -13.36 14.91
N SER A 163 -7.82 -12.36 14.27
CA SER A 163 -7.15 -11.15 13.83
C SER A 163 -7.96 -9.92 14.25
N ILE A 164 -7.33 -8.98 14.95
CA ILE A 164 -7.92 -7.69 15.34
C ILE A 164 -6.97 -6.60 14.88
N LEU A 165 -7.48 -5.71 14.03
CA LEU A 165 -6.67 -4.70 13.37
C LEU A 165 -7.20 -3.31 13.73
N PHE A 166 -6.35 -2.44 14.25
CA PHE A 166 -6.59 -1.01 14.36
C PHE A 166 -5.75 -0.28 13.32
N ASP A 167 -6.32 0.71 12.63
CA ASP A 167 -5.53 1.57 11.74
C ASP A 167 -4.81 2.69 12.50
N TYR A 168 -3.88 3.36 11.82
CA TYR A 168 -3.06 4.44 12.39
C TYR A 168 -3.86 5.70 12.75
N ASP A 169 -5.09 5.82 12.23
CA ASP A 169 -5.97 6.95 12.51
C ASP A 169 -6.82 6.70 13.78
N SER A 170 -6.78 5.49 14.33
CA SER A 170 -7.48 5.13 15.57
C SER A 170 -6.79 5.71 16.80
N THR A 171 -7.56 6.20 17.76
CA THR A 171 -7.02 6.70 19.03
C THR A 171 -6.38 5.58 19.86
N SER A 172 -5.26 5.87 20.50
CA SER A 172 -4.54 4.91 21.34
C SER A 172 -5.29 4.46 22.59
N PHE A 173 -5.05 3.20 22.99
CA PHE A 173 -5.51 2.64 24.25
C PHE A 173 -4.67 3.13 25.43
N ILE A 174 -5.31 3.33 26.59
CA ILE A 174 -4.70 3.87 27.80
C ILE A 174 -4.68 2.82 28.91
N LEU A 175 -3.55 2.71 29.61
CA LEU A 175 -3.45 1.92 30.84
C LEU A 175 -4.12 2.68 32.00
N ASN A 176 -5.35 2.29 32.34
CA ASN A 176 -6.07 2.79 33.53
C ASN A 176 -6.17 1.75 34.66
N THR A 177 -5.43 0.64 34.56
CA THR A 177 -5.59 -0.49 35.48
C THR A 177 -5.15 -0.14 36.89
N THR A 178 -6.13 0.07 37.75
CA THR A 178 -6.00 0.08 39.22
C THR A 178 -6.14 -1.33 39.81
N LYS A 179 -6.40 -2.35 38.98
CA LYS A 179 -6.73 -3.71 39.44
C LYS A 179 -5.61 -4.70 39.14
N ASN A 180 -5.07 -5.30 40.20
CA ASN A 180 -4.26 -6.52 40.17
C ASN A 180 -5.12 -7.74 39.80
N ASN A 181 -5.84 -7.68 38.70
CA ASN A 181 -6.66 -8.81 38.26
C ASN A 181 -5.78 -9.88 37.62
N GLU A 182 -6.11 -11.15 37.88
CA GLU A 182 -5.57 -12.28 37.14
C GLU A 182 -5.79 -12.06 35.64
N VAL A 183 -4.69 -12.04 34.89
CA VAL A 183 -4.70 -11.79 33.45
C VAL A 183 -5.14 -13.09 32.75
N VAL A 184 -6.33 -13.08 32.14
CA VAL A 184 -6.83 -14.22 31.36
C VAL A 184 -6.25 -14.15 29.94
N PRO A 185 -5.49 -15.16 29.49
CA PRO A 185 -4.89 -15.15 28.16
C PRO A 185 -5.93 -15.45 27.06
N TYR A 186 -5.86 -14.69 25.97
CA TYR A 186 -6.65 -14.84 24.75
C TYR A 186 -5.88 -15.67 23.72
N SER A 187 -6.02 -16.99 23.82
CA SER A 187 -5.23 -17.94 23.02
C SER A 187 -5.64 -18.05 21.54
N ASN A 188 -6.83 -17.56 21.20
CA ASN A 188 -7.37 -17.54 19.84
C ASN A 188 -6.72 -16.47 18.94
N ILE A 189 -6.13 -15.42 19.52
CA ILE A 189 -5.61 -14.27 18.78
C ILE A 189 -4.23 -14.60 18.19
N GLU A 190 -4.16 -14.60 16.86
CA GLU A 190 -2.97 -14.87 16.07
C GLU A 190 -2.39 -13.59 15.44
N GLU A 191 -3.20 -12.55 15.22
CA GLU A 191 -2.77 -11.26 14.67
C GLU A 191 -3.40 -10.09 15.45
N LEU A 192 -2.56 -9.12 15.81
CA LEU A 192 -2.98 -7.88 16.47
C LEU A 192 -2.20 -6.70 15.91
N ILE A 193 -2.92 -5.69 15.43
CA ILE A 193 -2.38 -4.36 15.13
C ILE A 193 -3.07 -3.40 16.07
N VAL A 194 -2.34 -2.69 16.93
CA VAL A 194 -2.92 -1.87 18.01
C VAL A 194 -2.14 -0.58 18.24
N ASN A 195 -2.85 0.49 18.59
CA ASN A 195 -2.26 1.77 18.98
C ASN A 195 -2.29 1.87 20.51
N LEU A 196 -1.15 2.08 21.14
CA LEU A 196 -0.98 2.14 22.58
C LEU A 196 -0.48 3.53 22.97
N LYS A 197 -0.97 4.06 24.09
CA LYS A 197 -0.53 5.39 24.54
C LYS A 197 0.90 5.37 25.06
N THR A 198 1.30 4.29 25.73
CA THR A 198 2.62 4.13 26.34
C THR A 198 3.16 2.70 26.23
N ASP A 199 4.48 2.58 26.20
CA ASP A 199 5.25 1.33 26.25
C ASP A 199 5.00 0.45 27.48
N LYS A 200 4.57 1.05 28.60
CA LYS A 200 4.19 0.34 29.84
C LYS A 200 3.10 -0.73 29.63
N MET A 201 2.36 -0.68 28.52
CA MET A 201 1.33 -1.66 28.17
C MET A 201 1.87 -2.95 27.53
N LEU A 202 3.14 -2.98 27.10
CA LEU A 202 3.70 -4.11 26.35
C LEU A 202 3.68 -5.41 27.16
N ASP A 203 4.14 -5.36 28.41
CA ASP A 203 4.17 -6.50 29.33
C ASP A 203 2.82 -7.16 29.49
N TYR A 204 1.82 -6.31 29.73
CA TYR A 204 0.45 -6.73 29.90
C TYR A 204 -0.08 -7.35 28.61
N LEU A 205 0.18 -6.70 27.48
CA LEU A 205 -0.25 -7.20 26.18
C LEU A 205 0.38 -8.56 25.85
N PHE A 206 1.67 -8.76 26.11
CA PHE A 206 2.33 -10.03 25.82
C PHE A 206 1.78 -11.17 26.70
N THR A 207 1.30 -10.84 27.90
CA THR A 207 0.61 -11.80 28.77
C THR A 207 -0.80 -12.10 28.27
N LEU A 208 -1.50 -11.11 27.70
CA LEU A 208 -2.83 -11.29 27.13
C LEU A 208 -2.87 -12.16 25.88
N ILE A 209 -1.87 -12.07 25.00
CA ILE A 209 -1.88 -12.74 23.69
C ILE A 209 -0.66 -13.64 23.48
N PRO A 210 -0.48 -14.71 24.28
CA PRO A 210 0.74 -15.50 24.29
C PRO A 210 0.98 -16.33 23.01
N TYR A 211 -0.06 -16.55 22.19
CA TYR A 211 0.01 -17.32 20.94
C TYR A 211 0.07 -16.45 19.68
N ILE A 212 0.32 -15.15 19.84
CA ILE A 212 0.39 -14.19 18.74
C ILE A 212 1.47 -14.59 17.73
N LYS A 213 1.13 -14.50 16.43
CA LYS A 213 2.04 -14.74 15.30
C LYS A 213 2.46 -13.45 14.62
N ARG A 214 1.57 -12.46 14.61
CA ARG A 214 1.83 -11.11 14.09
C ARG A 214 1.40 -10.05 15.09
N LEU A 215 2.31 -9.15 15.43
CA LEU A 215 2.07 -8.07 16.39
C LEU A 215 2.63 -6.76 15.87
N HIS A 216 1.75 -5.80 15.56
CA HIS A 216 2.12 -4.46 15.15
C HIS A 216 1.63 -3.45 16.18
N ILE A 217 2.53 -2.57 16.62
CA ILE A 217 2.26 -1.62 17.70
C ILE A 217 2.64 -0.22 17.25
N ASP A 218 1.73 0.73 17.46
CA ASP A 218 1.97 2.17 17.27
C ASP A 218 1.89 2.88 18.62
N PHE A 219 2.88 3.71 18.97
CA PHE A 219 2.92 4.49 20.21
C PHE A 219 2.70 5.98 19.96
N ASP A 220 1.67 6.54 20.59
CA ASP A 220 1.29 7.95 20.39
C ASP A 220 2.04 8.94 21.29
N GLN A 221 2.49 8.55 22.50
CA GLN A 221 3.05 9.49 23.48
C GLN A 221 4.41 9.07 24.06
N LEU A 222 5.17 10.07 24.51
CA LEU A 222 6.40 9.91 25.28
C LEU A 222 6.09 9.31 26.65
N SER A 223 6.70 8.16 26.98
CA SER A 223 6.81 7.72 28.36
C SER A 223 7.97 8.46 29.05
N SER A 224 7.74 8.99 30.26
CA SER A 224 8.79 9.66 31.04
C SER A 224 9.74 8.69 31.76
N ASP A 225 9.37 7.40 31.84
CA ASP A 225 10.04 6.38 32.66
C ASP A 225 10.13 5.03 31.92
N SER A 226 10.86 4.96 30.81
CA SER A 226 11.00 3.74 29.97
C SER A 226 11.91 2.65 30.55
N LYS A 227 12.65 2.94 31.63
CA LYS A 227 13.84 2.15 32.03
C LYS A 227 13.60 0.79 32.69
N SER A 228 12.38 0.36 32.99
CA SER A 228 12.16 -0.87 33.78
C SER A 228 11.19 -1.88 33.17
N ILE A 229 10.89 -1.80 31.87
CA ILE A 229 9.61 -2.35 31.41
C ILE A 229 9.60 -3.88 31.28
N LEU A 230 10.63 -4.61 30.82
CA LEU A 230 10.42 -5.98 30.31
C LEU A 230 10.95 -7.16 31.16
N ALA A 231 11.28 -6.95 32.43
CA ALA A 231 12.00 -7.96 33.22
C ALA A 231 11.24 -9.30 33.37
N ASN A 232 9.91 -9.26 33.53
CA ASN A 232 9.10 -10.42 33.92
C ASN A 232 8.13 -10.94 32.84
N VAL A 233 8.35 -10.57 31.58
CA VAL A 233 7.39 -10.90 30.50
C VAL A 233 7.60 -12.29 29.91
N SER A 234 6.47 -12.94 29.60
CA SER A 234 6.38 -14.18 28.83
C SER A 234 7.04 -14.05 27.45
N THR A 235 7.73 -15.10 27.04
CA THR A 235 8.36 -15.15 25.71
C THR A 235 7.31 -15.45 24.64
N LEU A 236 7.27 -14.66 23.58
CA LEU A 236 6.36 -14.82 22.45
C LEU A 236 6.95 -15.78 21.40
N VAL A 237 6.97 -17.07 21.73
CA VAL A 237 7.61 -18.11 20.90
C VAL A 237 6.97 -18.30 19.51
N ASN A 238 5.70 -17.90 19.36
CA ASN A 238 4.96 -18.04 18.10
C ASN A 238 5.09 -16.81 17.19
N LEU A 239 5.63 -15.70 17.70
CA LEU A 239 5.69 -14.44 16.96
C LEU A 239 6.69 -14.54 15.79
N LYS A 240 6.21 -14.23 14.59
CA LYS A 240 6.96 -14.27 13.33
C LYS A 240 7.12 -12.91 12.68
N ASP A 241 6.12 -12.03 12.81
CA ASP A 241 6.12 -10.68 12.24
C ASP A 241 5.86 -9.66 13.36
N PHE A 242 6.87 -8.82 13.62
CA PHE A 242 6.80 -7.76 14.61
C PHE A 242 7.02 -6.41 13.95
N GLN A 243 6.13 -5.46 14.23
CA GLN A 243 6.28 -4.08 13.83
C GLN A 243 6.14 -3.17 15.04
N LEU A 244 7.07 -2.24 15.18
CA LEU A 244 7.04 -1.20 16.20
C LEU A 244 7.15 0.17 15.54
N ARG A 245 6.18 1.03 15.81
CA ARG A 245 6.20 2.44 15.43
C ARG A 245 6.13 3.30 16.69
N SER A 246 7.11 4.16 16.86
CA SER A 246 7.21 5.06 17.99
C SER A 246 8.14 6.21 17.63
N ILE A 247 7.54 7.29 17.14
CA ILE A 247 8.28 8.49 16.70
C ILE A 247 8.29 9.59 17.77
N SER A 248 7.53 9.40 18.84
CA SER A 248 7.42 10.34 19.94
C SER A 248 8.49 10.08 20.99
N GLN A 249 8.85 8.81 21.24
CA GLN A 249 9.80 8.38 22.27
C GLN A 249 11.22 8.17 21.73
N ASP A 250 12.22 8.46 22.56
CA ASP A 250 13.63 8.13 22.33
C ASP A 250 13.91 6.67 22.66
N TRP A 251 14.28 5.90 21.64
CA TRP A 251 14.61 4.48 21.76
C TRP A 251 16.11 4.25 21.73
N SER A 252 16.62 3.53 22.72
CA SER A 252 17.99 3.02 22.76
C SER A 252 18.11 1.62 22.14
N LEU A 253 19.32 1.23 21.76
CA LEU A 253 19.61 -0.13 21.31
C LEU A 253 19.27 -1.16 22.39
N ASP A 254 19.56 -0.86 23.65
CA ASP A 254 19.31 -1.76 24.77
C ASP A 254 17.81 -2.02 24.96
N GLU A 255 16.96 -1.00 24.86
CA GLU A 255 15.49 -1.17 24.95
C GLU A 255 14.95 -2.06 23.83
N ILE A 256 15.42 -1.86 22.59
CA ILE A 256 15.06 -2.72 21.46
C ILE A 256 15.56 -4.15 21.68
N ALA A 257 16.79 -4.33 22.17
CA ALA A 257 17.33 -5.64 22.48
C ALA A 257 16.49 -6.38 23.54
N HIS A 258 16.01 -5.67 24.56
CA HIS A 258 15.14 -6.25 25.59
C HIS A 258 13.81 -6.74 25.00
N ILE A 259 13.21 -6.01 24.06
CA ILE A 259 11.99 -6.44 23.35
C ILE A 259 12.28 -7.69 22.50
N LEU A 260 13.34 -7.63 21.68
CA LEU A 260 13.68 -8.72 20.74
C LEU A 260 14.06 -10.02 21.45
N ASN A 261 14.66 -9.94 22.65
CA ASN A 261 14.97 -11.11 23.48
C ASN A 261 13.70 -11.91 23.88
N LYS A 262 12.51 -11.29 23.84
CA LYS A 262 11.23 -11.98 24.08
C LYS A 262 10.67 -12.67 22.83
N MET A 263 11.33 -12.55 21.69
CA MET A 263 10.83 -12.99 20.37
C MET A 263 11.88 -13.87 19.65
N PRO A 264 12.28 -15.01 20.23
CA PRO A 264 13.44 -15.78 19.76
C PRO A 264 13.30 -16.36 18.35
N TYR A 265 12.07 -16.46 17.82
CA TYR A 265 11.79 -17.03 16.50
C TYR A 265 11.23 -16.02 15.50
N LEU A 266 11.49 -14.73 15.72
CA LEU A 266 11.05 -13.64 14.86
C LEU A 266 11.69 -13.78 13.47
N GLN A 267 10.87 -13.69 12.42
CA GLN A 267 11.31 -13.78 11.03
C GLN A 267 11.32 -12.43 10.32
N ARG A 268 10.42 -11.53 10.72
CA ARG A 268 10.27 -10.19 10.14
C ARG A 268 10.23 -9.15 11.25
N LEU A 269 11.09 -8.14 11.12
CA LEU A 269 11.17 -7.00 12.02
C LEU A 269 10.96 -5.71 11.22
N ALA A 270 10.01 -4.89 11.63
CA ALA A 270 9.79 -3.56 11.07
C ALA A 270 9.82 -2.49 12.17
N LEU A 271 10.77 -1.56 12.09
CA LEU A 271 10.96 -0.50 13.09
C LEU A 271 10.77 0.88 12.45
N ASN A 272 9.92 1.70 13.04
CA ASN A 272 9.74 3.11 12.71
C ASN A 272 9.94 3.94 13.99
N LEU A 273 11.16 4.41 14.23
CA LEU A 273 11.60 4.89 15.55
C LEU A 273 12.22 6.28 15.49
N TYR A 274 12.14 6.99 16.60
CA TYR A 274 12.99 8.13 16.92
C TYR A 274 14.13 7.67 17.86
N THR A 275 15.35 8.18 17.64
CA THR A 275 16.50 7.83 18.50
C THR A 275 17.58 8.92 18.54
N GLU A 276 18.23 9.09 19.69
CA GLU A 276 19.52 9.78 19.86
C GLU A 276 20.70 8.81 20.07
N ASP A 277 20.42 7.51 20.18
CA ASP A 277 21.42 6.47 20.44
C ASP A 277 22.18 6.07 19.16
N VAL A 278 23.47 6.41 19.13
CA VAL A 278 24.40 6.05 18.04
C VAL A 278 24.47 4.53 17.86
N ASN A 279 24.31 3.76 18.94
CA ASN A 279 24.42 2.30 18.85
C ASN A 279 23.25 1.68 18.08
N LEU A 280 22.06 2.30 18.11
CA LEU A 280 20.90 1.81 17.38
C LEU A 280 21.07 1.94 15.85
N ILE A 281 21.82 2.95 15.40
CA ILE A 281 22.08 3.19 13.97
C ILE A 281 23.37 2.55 13.45
N ASN A 282 24.21 2.05 14.36
CA ASN A 282 25.40 1.27 14.01
C ASN A 282 24.97 -0.14 13.61
N GLY A 283 25.17 -0.50 12.34
CA GLY A 283 24.72 -1.77 11.77
C GLY A 283 25.33 -2.98 12.46
N GLN A 284 26.60 -2.93 12.85
CA GLN A 284 27.24 -4.04 13.58
C GLN A 284 26.58 -4.27 14.95
N ASN A 285 26.33 -3.20 15.70
CA ASN A 285 25.69 -3.30 17.02
C ASN A 285 24.23 -3.73 16.89
N PHE A 286 23.49 -3.16 15.93
CA PHE A 286 22.10 -3.52 15.68
C PHE A 286 21.93 -4.99 15.31
N ILE A 287 22.83 -5.56 14.51
CA ILE A 287 22.73 -6.96 14.10
C ILE A 287 22.98 -7.93 15.24
N GLN A 288 23.84 -7.56 16.19
CA GLN A 288 24.14 -8.42 17.34
C GLN A 288 22.92 -8.68 18.23
N ILE A 289 21.92 -7.80 18.20
CA ILE A 289 20.68 -7.95 18.98
C ILE A 289 19.56 -8.66 18.21
N LEU A 290 19.74 -8.95 16.91
CA LEU A 290 18.71 -9.60 16.11
C LEU A 290 18.61 -11.10 16.42
N PRO A 291 17.39 -11.66 16.51
CA PRO A 291 17.21 -13.11 16.57
C PRO A 291 17.82 -13.79 15.33
N SER A 292 18.42 -14.96 15.54
CA SER A 292 19.05 -15.73 14.44
C SER A 292 18.07 -16.21 13.37
N SER A 293 16.76 -16.20 13.66
CA SER A 293 15.69 -16.54 12.72
C SER A 293 15.28 -15.40 11.80
N ILE A 294 15.87 -14.21 11.92
CA ILE A 294 15.47 -13.05 11.15
C ILE A 294 15.75 -13.26 9.65
N VAL A 295 14.76 -12.92 8.82
CA VAL A 295 14.82 -13.00 7.36
C VAL A 295 14.65 -11.62 6.75
N GLU A 296 13.73 -10.82 7.29
CA GLU A 296 13.39 -9.50 6.79
C GLU A 296 13.55 -8.44 7.89
N VAL A 297 14.28 -7.37 7.56
CA VAL A 297 14.46 -6.20 8.43
C VAL A 297 14.07 -4.95 7.65
N HIS A 298 13.09 -4.22 8.16
CA HIS A 298 12.65 -2.95 7.62
C HIS A 298 12.85 -1.84 8.65
N LEU A 299 13.62 -0.82 8.29
CA LEU A 299 13.93 0.27 9.21
C LEU A 299 13.47 1.59 8.61
N PHE A 300 12.98 2.45 9.50
CA PHE A 300 12.82 3.87 9.29
C PHE A 300 13.13 4.57 10.61
N ILE A 301 14.37 5.00 10.76
CA ILE A 301 14.90 5.56 11.99
C ILE A 301 15.14 7.05 11.77
N LEU A 302 14.54 7.87 12.63
CA LEU A 302 14.82 9.28 12.73
C LEU A 302 15.87 9.49 13.82
N TYR A 303 17.12 9.68 13.41
CA TYR A 303 18.27 9.81 14.28
C TYR A 303 18.63 11.27 14.53
N PHE A 304 18.63 11.73 15.78
CA PHE A 304 19.08 13.07 16.16
C PHE A 304 20.48 13.03 16.75
N PHE A 305 21.35 13.93 16.30
CA PHE A 305 22.75 13.97 16.75
C PHE A 305 23.10 15.26 17.47
N ILE A 306 23.65 15.13 18.67
CA ILE A 306 24.04 16.29 19.49
C ILE A 306 25.28 16.97 18.88
N LYS A 307 26.23 16.19 18.35
CA LYS A 307 27.53 16.65 17.83
C LYS A 307 27.47 16.86 16.31
N PRO A 308 27.91 18.02 15.79
CA PRO A 308 27.81 18.35 14.36
C PRO A 308 28.73 17.51 13.43
N ASN A 309 29.69 16.78 13.98
CA ASN A 309 30.73 16.05 13.24
C ASN A 309 30.53 14.53 13.23
N ILE A 310 29.30 14.02 13.25
CA ILE A 310 29.10 12.57 13.11
C ILE A 310 29.35 12.18 11.65
N GLU A 311 30.35 11.31 11.44
CA GLU A 311 30.60 10.64 10.17
C GLU A 311 29.55 9.55 9.93
N ILE A 312 28.35 9.97 9.51
CA ILE A 312 27.24 9.06 9.22
C ILE A 312 27.63 8.03 8.15
N ASP A 313 28.44 8.41 7.16
CA ASP A 313 28.92 7.45 6.16
C ASP A 313 29.72 6.30 6.78
N THR A 314 30.57 6.61 7.77
CA THR A 314 31.32 5.61 8.53
C THR A 314 30.37 4.69 9.31
N LEU A 315 29.37 5.25 9.99
CA LEU A 315 28.36 4.44 10.70
C LEU A 315 27.55 3.56 9.74
N LEU A 316 27.16 4.08 8.59
CA LEU A 316 26.36 3.33 7.63
C LEU A 316 27.16 2.26 6.88
N SER A 317 28.48 2.43 6.74
CA SER A 317 29.38 1.41 6.20
C SER A 317 29.44 0.13 7.06
N THR A 318 28.97 0.20 8.32
CA THR A 318 28.91 -0.96 9.22
C THR A 318 27.74 -1.90 8.92
N TRP A 319 26.78 -1.49 8.09
CA TRP A 319 25.65 -2.34 7.70
C TRP A 319 26.08 -3.39 6.66
N PRO A 320 25.61 -4.64 6.78
CA PRO A 320 25.84 -5.67 5.79
C PRO A 320 25.23 -5.29 4.45
N THR A 321 25.88 -5.72 3.38
CA THR A 321 25.46 -5.46 1.99
C THR A 321 24.07 -6.02 1.64
N HIS A 322 23.60 -7.06 2.35
CA HIS A 322 22.27 -7.63 2.14
C HIS A 322 21.14 -6.78 2.76
N ILE A 323 21.45 -5.89 3.71
CA ILE A 323 20.49 -4.91 4.25
C ILE A 323 20.81 -3.57 3.60
N GLN A 324 20.10 -3.25 2.51
CA GLN A 324 20.33 -2.00 1.80
C GLN A 324 19.78 -0.81 2.59
N ILE A 325 20.68 -0.06 3.22
CA ILE A 325 20.35 1.18 3.94
C ILE A 325 20.57 2.40 3.04
N LYS A 326 19.62 3.34 3.10
CA LYS A 326 19.74 4.69 2.58
C LYS A 326 19.54 5.67 3.72
N TYR A 327 20.03 6.89 3.51
CA TYR A 327 19.82 7.96 4.47
C TYR A 327 19.64 9.32 3.81
N LEU A 328 19.00 10.23 4.56
CA LEU A 328 18.87 11.65 4.25
C LEU A 328 19.37 12.44 5.46
N LEU A 329 20.48 13.16 5.28
CA LEU A 329 21.11 13.96 6.33
C LEU A 329 20.67 15.42 6.28
N ASN A 330 20.24 15.94 7.43
CA ASN A 330 20.01 17.36 7.62
C ASN A 330 20.93 17.93 8.72
N LYS A 331 22.06 18.51 8.28
CA LYS A 331 23.05 19.11 9.20
C LYS A 331 22.50 20.33 9.94
N LEU A 332 21.60 21.10 9.33
CA LEU A 332 21.05 22.32 9.94
C LEU A 332 20.22 22.01 11.19
N TYR A 333 19.40 20.97 11.12
CA TYR A 333 18.53 20.53 12.22
C TYR A 333 19.09 19.33 12.99
N LYS A 334 20.33 18.94 12.69
CA LYS A 334 21.06 17.86 13.36
C LYS A 334 20.31 16.53 13.43
N TYR A 335 19.74 16.08 12.30
CA TYR A 335 19.15 14.75 12.22
C TYR A 335 19.48 14.03 10.92
N ALA A 336 19.32 12.71 10.92
CA ALA A 336 19.35 11.85 9.75
C ALA A 336 18.11 10.97 9.73
N VAL A 337 17.51 10.81 8.55
CA VAL A 337 16.51 9.76 8.31
C VAL A 337 17.24 8.57 7.71
N ILE A 338 17.19 7.42 8.35
CA ILE A 338 17.86 6.19 7.93
C ILE A 338 16.79 5.16 7.62
N HIS A 339 16.82 4.54 6.44
CA HIS A 339 15.78 3.58 6.07
C HIS A 339 16.27 2.45 5.15
N THR A 340 15.56 1.33 5.17
CA THR A 340 15.83 0.19 4.28
C THR A 340 15.20 0.37 2.89
N ILE A 341 15.72 -0.34 1.89
CA ILE A 341 15.09 -0.53 0.57
C ILE A 341 14.88 -2.04 0.31
N PRO A 342 13.66 -2.48 -0.05
CA PRO A 342 12.42 -1.70 -0.08
C PRO A 342 11.97 -1.28 1.33
N CYS A 343 11.30 -0.13 1.42
CA CYS A 343 10.63 0.28 2.65
C CYS A 343 9.25 -0.38 2.70
N ASP A 344 9.06 -1.37 3.59
CA ASP A 344 7.78 -2.07 3.72
C ASP A 344 6.87 -1.52 4.84
N LEU A 345 7.15 -0.31 5.31
CA LEU A 345 6.27 0.37 6.25
C LEU A 345 5.03 0.91 5.51
N SER A 346 3.86 0.53 6.01
CA SER A 346 2.54 0.95 5.51
C SER A 346 2.27 2.44 5.68
N SER A 347 2.84 3.05 6.71
CA SER A 347 2.79 4.47 7.01
C SER A 347 4.14 4.94 7.54
N ILE A 348 4.54 6.14 7.11
CA ILE A 348 5.77 6.78 7.55
C ILE A 348 5.38 8.18 8.02
N MET A 349 5.75 8.53 9.24
CA MET A 349 5.63 9.90 9.72
C MET A 349 6.98 10.59 9.58
N ILE A 350 6.95 11.66 8.81
CA ILE A 350 8.09 12.55 8.62
C ILE A 350 7.74 13.90 9.25
N PRO A 351 8.62 14.50 10.06
CA PRO A 351 8.48 15.88 10.50
C PRO A 351 8.04 16.81 9.35
N ALA A 352 7.09 17.71 9.58
CA ALA A 352 6.57 18.61 8.54
C ALA A 352 7.68 19.40 7.81
N LYS A 353 8.76 19.75 8.52
CA LYS A 353 9.95 20.36 7.93
C LYS A 353 10.64 19.43 6.92
N ILE A 354 10.77 18.13 7.23
CA ILE A 354 11.23 17.10 6.29
C ILE A 354 10.26 16.97 5.12
N ALA A 355 8.96 16.93 5.39
CA ALA A 355 7.94 16.89 4.34
C ALA A 355 8.04 18.08 3.38
N ASN A 356 8.48 19.26 3.85
CA ASN A 356 8.70 20.44 3.02
C ASN A 356 10.00 20.40 2.20
N TYR A 357 11.05 19.72 2.68
CA TYR A 357 12.30 19.50 1.92
C TYR A 357 12.22 18.28 1.00
N MET A 358 11.38 17.31 1.36
CA MET A 358 10.86 16.31 0.44
C MET A 358 9.88 17.03 -0.47
N LEU A 359 10.39 17.77 -1.46
CA LEU A 359 9.61 18.47 -2.50
C LEU A 359 8.51 17.62 -3.12
N VAL A 360 8.51 16.30 -2.85
CA VAL A 360 7.46 15.42 -3.23
C VAL A 360 7.19 14.26 -2.24
N GLY A 361 6.80 14.57 -1.00
CA GLY A 361 6.33 13.54 -0.05
C GLY A 361 5.13 12.72 -0.58
N SER A 362 4.29 13.34 -1.42
CA SER A 362 3.25 12.65 -2.18
C SER A 362 3.82 11.76 -3.26
N GLU A 363 4.84 12.17 -4.03
CA GLU A 363 5.45 11.28 -5.02
C GLU A 363 6.30 10.18 -4.38
N TYR A 364 7.02 10.36 -3.27
CA TYR A 364 7.77 9.24 -2.68
C TYR A 364 6.81 8.14 -2.19
N THR A 365 5.76 8.53 -1.46
CA THR A 365 4.70 7.61 -1.01
C THR A 365 3.90 7.03 -2.19
N ARG A 366 3.62 7.84 -3.24
CA ARG A 366 2.98 7.40 -4.48
C ARG A 366 3.88 6.46 -5.25
N LYS A 367 5.18 6.74 -5.40
CA LYS A 367 6.19 5.90 -6.09
C LYS A 367 6.38 4.56 -5.38
N VAL A 368 6.40 4.52 -4.05
CA VAL A 368 6.47 3.27 -3.26
C VAL A 368 5.16 2.48 -3.35
N LYS A 369 3.99 3.14 -3.32
CA LYS A 369 2.69 2.50 -3.56
C LYS A 369 2.54 2.01 -5.00
N ASP A 370 2.96 2.81 -5.97
CA ASP A 370 2.95 2.52 -7.41
C ASP A 370 3.85 1.34 -7.70
N LEU A 371 5.00 1.18 -7.01
CA LEU A 371 5.86 -0.01 -7.07
C LEU A 371 5.15 -1.28 -6.57
N LYS A 372 4.51 -1.23 -5.39
CA LYS A 372 3.76 -2.38 -4.85
C LYS A 372 2.53 -2.73 -5.70
N ILE A 373 1.87 -1.72 -6.26
CA ILE A 373 0.75 -1.89 -7.19
C ILE A 373 1.27 -2.47 -8.51
N PHE A 374 2.41 -2.00 -9.03
CA PHE A 374 3.05 -2.55 -10.23
C PHE A 374 3.34 -4.03 -10.06
N ASP A 375 4.02 -4.41 -8.98
CA ASP A 375 4.43 -5.80 -8.77
C ASP A 375 3.21 -6.73 -8.61
N LYS A 376 2.15 -6.25 -7.95
CA LYS A 376 0.88 -6.99 -7.81
C LYS A 376 0.10 -7.08 -9.12
N GLN A 377 0.05 -6.01 -9.92
CA GLN A 377 -0.64 -5.99 -11.21
C GLN A 377 0.07 -6.85 -12.26
N PHE A 378 1.39 -6.85 -12.30
CA PHE A 378 2.17 -7.70 -13.22
C PHE A 378 2.09 -9.19 -12.87
N ARG A 379 1.92 -9.53 -11.58
CA ARG A 379 1.61 -10.90 -11.17
C ARG A 379 0.18 -11.31 -11.55
N ALA A 380 -0.77 -10.36 -11.53
CA ALA A 380 -2.17 -10.60 -11.90
C ALA A 380 -2.42 -10.61 -13.42
N ALA A 381 -1.56 -9.97 -14.22
CA ALA A 381 -1.64 -9.90 -15.68
C ALA A 381 -0.40 -10.54 -16.34
N PRO A 382 -0.32 -11.89 -16.38
CA PRO A 382 0.85 -12.60 -16.91
C PRO A 382 1.12 -12.33 -18.40
N ASN A 383 0.11 -11.90 -19.16
CA ASN A 383 0.15 -11.64 -20.61
C ASN A 383 0.14 -10.14 -20.94
N LEU A 384 0.56 -9.28 -20.01
CA LEU A 384 0.65 -7.84 -20.29
C LEU A 384 1.82 -7.57 -21.24
N GLU A 385 1.49 -7.19 -22.48
CA GLU A 385 2.45 -6.90 -23.56
C GLU A 385 2.64 -5.40 -23.80
N CYS A 386 1.64 -4.60 -23.44
CA CYS A 386 1.65 -3.14 -23.57
C CYS A 386 1.73 -2.46 -22.21
N LEU A 387 2.65 -1.51 -22.05
CA LEU A 387 2.83 -0.74 -20.83
C LEU A 387 2.73 0.77 -21.12
N ARG A 388 1.74 1.42 -20.51
CA ARG A 388 1.65 2.89 -20.46
C ARG A 388 2.07 3.38 -19.08
N ILE A 389 3.12 4.19 -19.01
CA ILE A 389 3.77 4.56 -17.74
C ILE A 389 4.37 5.97 -17.83
N SER A 390 4.43 6.71 -16.71
CA SER A 390 5.22 7.94 -16.68
C SER A 390 6.72 7.61 -16.60
N LEU A 391 7.57 8.49 -17.15
CA LEU A 391 9.03 8.28 -17.11
C LEU A 391 9.57 8.15 -15.68
N SER A 392 9.00 8.93 -14.75
CA SER A 392 9.35 8.87 -13.33
C SER A 392 9.08 7.50 -12.72
N CYS A 393 7.97 6.84 -13.06
CA CYS A 393 7.64 5.50 -12.57
C CYS A 393 8.48 4.44 -13.29
N LEU A 394 8.77 4.62 -14.58
CA LEU A 394 9.62 3.71 -15.34
C LEU A 394 11.03 3.64 -14.77
N ASN A 395 11.65 4.78 -14.48
CA ASN A 395 13.00 4.81 -13.90
C ASN A 395 13.09 4.04 -12.58
N ILE A 396 12.03 4.09 -11.78
CA ILE A 396 11.97 3.39 -10.50
C ILE A 396 11.79 1.89 -10.73
N ALA A 397 10.92 1.50 -11.66
CA ALA A 397 10.75 0.10 -12.04
C ALA A 397 12.05 -0.50 -12.62
N LEU A 398 12.81 0.27 -13.40
CA LEU A 398 14.08 -0.15 -13.97
C LEU A 398 15.20 -0.31 -12.93
N ASN A 399 15.13 0.42 -11.81
CA ASN A 399 16.06 0.30 -10.69
C ASN A 399 15.73 -0.89 -9.75
N ASN A 400 14.54 -1.49 -9.88
CA ASN A 400 14.19 -2.70 -9.16
C ASN A 400 14.49 -3.93 -10.04
N MET A 401 15.44 -4.78 -9.62
CA MET A 401 15.91 -5.90 -10.43
C MET A 401 14.78 -6.87 -10.83
N SER A 402 13.90 -7.27 -9.90
CA SER A 402 12.86 -8.26 -10.19
C SER A 402 11.76 -7.69 -11.10
N THR A 403 11.34 -6.45 -10.86
CA THR A 403 10.33 -5.80 -11.72
C THR A 403 10.91 -5.55 -13.11
N CYS A 404 12.17 -5.10 -13.18
CA CYS A 404 12.86 -4.84 -14.44
C CYS A 404 12.96 -6.11 -15.30
N GLU A 405 13.40 -7.24 -14.74
CA GLU A 405 13.46 -8.52 -15.48
C GLU A 405 12.10 -8.95 -16.04
N LEU A 406 11.02 -8.78 -15.27
CA LEU A 406 9.66 -9.07 -15.72
C LEU A 406 9.22 -8.17 -16.87
N LEU A 407 9.50 -6.88 -16.77
CA LEU A 407 9.18 -5.89 -17.80
C LEU A 407 9.91 -6.21 -19.11
N GLN A 408 11.21 -6.48 -19.05
CA GLN A 408 12.02 -6.78 -20.23
C GLN A 408 11.56 -8.03 -20.97
N LYS A 409 11.05 -9.03 -20.23
CA LYS A 409 10.59 -10.30 -20.81
C LYS A 409 9.24 -10.18 -21.52
N ARG A 410 8.37 -9.26 -21.07
CA ARG A 410 6.96 -9.25 -21.44
C ARG A 410 6.54 -8.06 -22.28
N ILE A 411 7.08 -6.88 -22.00
CA ILE A 411 6.65 -5.65 -22.67
C ILE A 411 7.31 -5.56 -24.03
N ILE A 412 6.46 -5.54 -25.05
CA ILE A 412 6.83 -5.29 -26.45
C ILE A 412 6.36 -3.90 -26.90
N ASP A 413 5.36 -3.32 -26.25
CA ASP A 413 4.86 -1.99 -26.57
C ASP A 413 4.97 -1.08 -25.34
N LEU A 414 5.78 -0.03 -25.42
CA LEU A 414 6.05 0.88 -24.32
C LEU A 414 5.61 2.30 -24.67
N GLU A 415 4.67 2.82 -23.89
CA GLU A 415 4.24 4.20 -23.96
C GLU A 415 4.67 4.96 -22.71
N ILE A 416 5.51 5.98 -22.91
CA ILE A 416 6.03 6.84 -21.86
C ILE A 416 5.32 8.20 -21.93
N SER A 417 4.52 8.50 -20.90
CA SER A 417 3.75 9.73 -20.83
C SER A 417 4.41 10.79 -19.95
N CYS A 418 4.06 12.05 -20.23
CA CYS A 418 4.30 13.21 -19.37
C CYS A 418 5.78 13.42 -19.04
N VAL A 419 6.58 13.66 -20.07
CA VAL A 419 8.00 13.98 -19.90
C VAL A 419 8.25 15.47 -20.16
N PRO A 420 8.71 16.27 -19.15
CA PRO A 420 9.11 17.65 -19.40
C PRO A 420 10.30 17.71 -20.37
N GLU A 421 11.33 16.89 -20.14
CA GLU A 421 12.42 16.56 -21.06
C GLU A 421 12.93 15.14 -20.77
N ILE A 422 13.17 14.32 -21.80
CA ILE A 422 13.82 13.01 -21.64
C ILE A 422 15.32 13.18 -21.90
N ASP A 423 16.14 12.82 -20.92
CA ASP A 423 17.59 12.83 -21.10
C ASP A 423 18.00 11.68 -22.04
N LEU A 424 18.96 11.94 -22.92
CA LEU A 424 19.53 10.95 -23.84
C LEU A 424 20.13 9.75 -23.08
N ILE A 425 20.66 9.98 -21.87
CA ILE A 425 21.18 8.92 -20.98
C ILE A 425 20.06 7.98 -20.51
N GLN A 426 18.85 8.52 -20.28
CA GLN A 426 17.70 7.72 -19.88
C GLN A 426 17.20 6.87 -21.03
N LEU A 427 17.20 7.40 -22.25
CA LEU A 427 16.93 6.61 -23.45
C LEU A 427 17.94 5.47 -23.64
N ASP A 428 19.23 5.71 -23.40
CA ASP A 428 20.25 4.65 -23.45
C ASP A 428 19.90 3.50 -22.49
N THR A 429 19.47 3.87 -21.27
CA THR A 429 19.06 2.90 -20.26
C THR A 429 17.83 2.11 -20.68
N ILE A 430 16.79 2.79 -21.20
CA ILE A 430 15.56 2.14 -21.69
C ILE A 430 15.91 1.19 -22.83
N ALA A 431 16.74 1.63 -23.78
CA ALA A 431 17.16 0.83 -24.92
C ALA A 431 17.91 -0.44 -24.52
N GLN A 432 18.82 -0.34 -23.55
CA GLN A 432 19.58 -1.48 -23.05
C GLN A 432 18.70 -2.51 -22.36
N LYS A 433 17.66 -2.05 -21.65
CA LYS A 433 16.77 -2.93 -20.89
C LYS A 433 15.71 -3.57 -21.79
N PHE A 434 15.03 -2.80 -22.64
CA PHE A 434 13.94 -3.29 -23.51
C PHE A 434 14.44 -3.68 -24.90
N TYR A 435 15.20 -4.77 -25.00
CA TYR A 435 15.77 -5.24 -26.27
C TYR A 435 14.75 -5.89 -27.22
N HIS A 436 13.60 -6.34 -26.71
CA HIS A 436 12.50 -6.92 -27.49
C HIS A 436 11.41 -5.91 -27.90
N LEU A 437 11.60 -4.62 -27.59
CA LEU A 437 10.60 -3.61 -27.83
C LEU A 437 10.30 -3.47 -29.33
N ARG A 438 9.01 -3.55 -29.67
CA ARG A 438 8.47 -3.35 -31.02
C ARG A 438 7.97 -1.94 -31.20
N ASP A 439 7.24 -1.42 -30.22
CA ASP A 439 6.63 -0.11 -30.33
C ASP A 439 7.07 0.78 -29.17
N LEU A 440 7.55 1.99 -29.50
CA LEU A 440 7.92 3.02 -28.52
C LEU A 440 7.10 4.28 -28.78
N SER A 441 6.37 4.72 -27.77
CA SER A 441 5.65 6.00 -27.80
C SER A 441 6.14 6.93 -26.69
N LEU A 442 6.47 8.17 -27.04
CA LEU A 442 6.97 9.21 -26.13
C LEU A 442 6.06 10.45 -26.23
N SER A 443 5.36 10.78 -25.15
CA SER A 443 4.55 12.00 -25.07
C SER A 443 5.24 13.05 -24.19
N LEU A 444 5.83 14.07 -24.81
CA LEU A 444 6.41 15.21 -24.10
C LEU A 444 5.30 16.13 -23.56
N GLU A 445 5.52 16.73 -22.37
CA GLU A 445 4.55 17.63 -21.73
C GLU A 445 4.46 18.98 -22.44
N SER A 446 5.60 19.51 -22.91
CA SER A 446 5.63 20.79 -23.61
C SER A 446 5.67 20.59 -25.12
N PRO A 447 4.67 21.10 -25.88
CA PRO A 447 4.68 21.08 -27.34
C PRO A 447 5.66 22.11 -27.94
N THR A 448 6.62 22.63 -27.17
CA THR A 448 7.65 23.59 -27.64
C THR A 448 9.02 22.95 -27.85
N VAL A 449 9.19 21.67 -27.51
CA VAL A 449 10.47 20.97 -27.61
C VAL A 449 10.66 20.43 -29.02
N PHE A 450 11.79 20.78 -29.66
CA PHE A 450 12.21 20.18 -30.92
C PHE A 450 12.70 18.75 -30.68
N ILE A 451 12.15 17.77 -31.41
CA ILE A 451 12.37 16.33 -31.16
C ILE A 451 13.36 15.69 -32.15
N ASP A 452 13.98 16.46 -33.03
CA ASP A 452 14.89 15.98 -34.07
C ASP A 452 16.05 15.17 -33.48
N SER A 453 16.71 15.70 -32.44
CA SER A 453 17.80 15.02 -31.73
C SER A 453 17.33 13.75 -31.01
N LEU A 454 16.09 13.75 -30.52
CA LEU A 454 15.48 12.62 -29.84
C LEU A 454 15.21 11.48 -30.83
N ILE A 455 14.66 11.80 -31.99
CA ILE A 455 14.45 10.84 -33.09
C ILE A 455 15.78 10.24 -33.51
N LEU A 456 16.80 11.07 -33.79
CA LEU A 456 18.14 10.59 -34.15
C LEU A 456 18.73 9.64 -33.10
N LYS A 457 18.59 9.97 -31.82
CA LYS A 457 19.05 9.11 -30.73
C LYS A 457 18.31 7.77 -30.73
N VAL A 458 16.99 7.76 -30.84
CA VAL A 458 16.21 6.51 -30.89
C VAL A 458 16.62 5.66 -32.09
N LEU A 459 16.77 6.26 -33.28
CA LEU A 459 17.21 5.55 -34.48
C LEU A 459 18.60 4.94 -34.32
N SER A 460 19.52 5.65 -33.65
CA SER A 460 20.86 5.12 -33.36
C SER A 460 20.83 3.94 -32.39
N LEU A 461 19.95 3.98 -31.37
CA LEU A 461 19.89 2.99 -30.30
C LEU A 461 19.12 1.71 -30.66
N TRP A 462 18.21 1.80 -31.64
CA TRP A 462 17.41 0.70 -32.13
C TRP A 462 17.78 0.26 -33.55
N LYS A 463 18.92 0.72 -34.07
CA LYS A 463 19.41 0.33 -35.40
C LYS A 463 19.48 -1.18 -35.61
N ASP A 464 19.89 -1.92 -34.58
CA ASP A 464 20.03 -3.39 -34.61
C ASP A 464 18.90 -4.10 -33.83
N LYS A 465 17.76 -3.44 -33.63
CA LYS A 465 16.63 -3.96 -32.83
C LYS A 465 15.33 -3.97 -33.65
N ASN A 466 14.37 -4.78 -33.21
CA ASN A 466 13.09 -5.01 -33.90
C ASN A 466 12.05 -3.89 -33.64
N LEU A 467 12.46 -2.62 -33.66
CA LEU A 467 11.51 -1.51 -33.50
C LEU A 467 10.66 -1.39 -34.77
N ARG A 468 9.36 -1.69 -34.64
CA ARG A 468 8.36 -1.60 -35.70
C ARG A 468 7.58 -0.30 -35.70
N GLY A 469 7.49 0.38 -34.55
CA GLY A 469 6.79 1.65 -34.45
C GLY A 469 7.48 2.63 -33.51
N LEU A 470 7.48 3.89 -33.92
CA LEU A 470 8.01 5.01 -33.15
C LEU A 470 7.04 6.19 -33.22
N TYR A 471 6.55 6.61 -32.06
CA TYR A 471 5.60 7.71 -31.93
C TYR A 471 6.15 8.73 -30.96
N ILE A 472 6.38 9.97 -31.39
CA ILE A 472 6.94 11.02 -30.52
C ILE A 472 6.14 12.30 -30.67
N LYS A 473 5.63 12.83 -29.56
CA LYS A 473 4.95 14.12 -29.52
C LYS A 473 5.94 15.26 -29.30
N GLY A 474 6.00 16.22 -30.23
CA GLY A 474 6.84 17.43 -30.14
C GLY A 474 6.90 18.21 -31.45
N LEU A 475 7.77 19.22 -31.53
CA LEU A 475 7.99 20.04 -32.73
C LEU A 475 9.11 19.46 -33.59
N LEU A 476 8.98 19.56 -34.91
CA LEU A 476 10.07 19.29 -35.85
C LEU A 476 10.63 20.60 -36.39
N THR A 477 11.92 20.60 -36.74
CA THR A 477 12.48 21.70 -37.51
C THR A 477 11.92 21.72 -38.94
N ASP A 478 11.92 22.90 -39.57
CA ASP A 478 11.44 23.07 -40.95
C ASP A 478 12.23 22.21 -41.96
N GLU A 479 13.50 21.95 -41.68
CA GLU A 479 14.37 21.09 -42.49
C GLU A 479 13.84 19.65 -42.55
N MET A 480 13.40 19.11 -41.40
CA MET A 480 12.89 17.75 -41.30
C MET A 480 11.46 17.62 -41.87
N ASN A 481 10.65 18.67 -41.76
CA ASN A 481 9.25 18.64 -42.16
C ASN A 481 9.04 18.61 -43.70
N ASN A 482 9.94 19.23 -44.46
CA ASN A 482 9.80 19.36 -45.91
C ASN A 482 10.06 18.05 -46.70
N ASN A 483 10.77 17.09 -46.10
CA ASN A 483 11.04 15.79 -46.74
C ASN A 483 11.21 14.66 -45.71
N LEU A 484 10.20 14.50 -44.84
CA LEU A 484 10.27 13.65 -43.66
C LEU A 484 10.68 12.20 -43.95
N ARG A 485 10.14 11.59 -45.01
CA ARG A 485 10.47 10.21 -45.40
C ARG A 485 11.93 10.09 -45.86
N GLN A 486 12.40 10.98 -46.74
CA GLN A 486 13.79 10.93 -47.21
C GLN A 486 14.77 11.26 -46.09
N TRP A 487 14.43 12.23 -45.23
CA TRP A 487 15.21 12.56 -44.05
C TRP A 487 15.36 11.32 -43.15
N PHE A 488 14.27 10.59 -42.91
CA PHE A 488 14.31 9.38 -42.09
C PHE A 488 15.16 8.27 -42.71
N ILE A 489 15.07 8.07 -44.03
CA ILE A 489 15.94 7.13 -44.77
C ILE A 489 17.42 7.50 -44.58
N ASN A 490 17.76 8.78 -44.71
CA ASN A 490 19.15 9.24 -44.60
C ASN A 490 19.76 9.05 -43.20
N HIS A 491 18.91 8.92 -42.16
CA HIS A 491 19.34 8.85 -40.76
C HIS A 491 18.98 7.52 -40.07
N SER A 492 18.47 6.54 -40.82
CA SER A 492 18.13 5.20 -40.32
C SER A 492 18.82 4.10 -41.13
N HIS A 493 18.50 2.84 -40.85
CA HIS A 493 18.95 1.71 -41.67
C HIS A 493 17.99 1.38 -42.82
N LEU A 494 16.84 2.08 -42.90
CA LEU A 494 15.80 1.81 -43.88
C LEU A 494 16.19 2.30 -45.28
N ARG A 495 15.70 1.59 -46.28
CA ARG A 495 15.89 1.88 -47.70
C ARG A 495 14.59 2.39 -48.30
N GLN A 496 14.71 3.00 -49.48
CA GLN A 496 13.55 3.53 -50.21
C GLN A 496 12.52 2.45 -50.56
N GLU A 497 12.95 1.19 -50.66
CA GLU A 497 12.14 0.03 -51.02
C GLU A 497 11.40 -0.60 -49.83
N ASP A 498 11.73 -0.21 -48.59
CA ASP A 498 11.09 -0.76 -47.39
C ASP A 498 9.64 -0.26 -47.24
N SER A 499 8.71 -1.15 -46.85
CA SER A 499 7.30 -0.82 -46.60
C SER A 499 7.14 -0.23 -45.21
N PHE A 500 7.18 1.10 -45.13
CA PHE A 500 6.92 1.84 -43.90
C PHE A 500 6.28 3.19 -44.21
N ILE A 501 5.58 3.72 -43.21
CA ILE A 501 4.97 5.03 -43.21
C ILE A 501 5.72 5.90 -42.22
N VAL A 502 5.95 7.16 -42.61
CA VAL A 502 6.41 8.22 -41.70
C VAL A 502 5.51 9.42 -41.92
N GLU A 503 4.93 9.92 -40.86
CA GLU A 503 4.08 11.11 -40.90
C GLU A 503 4.31 12.02 -39.71
N TYR A 504 3.97 13.29 -39.91
CA TYR A 504 3.92 14.29 -38.86
C TYR A 504 2.58 15.00 -38.88
N LYS A 505 1.74 14.76 -37.87
CA LYS A 505 0.40 15.35 -37.74
C LYS A 505 0.15 15.76 -36.30
N THR A 506 -0.49 16.91 -36.09
CA THR A 506 -0.91 17.39 -34.75
C THR A 506 0.21 17.33 -33.69
N ASN A 507 1.43 17.68 -34.10
CA ASN A 507 2.65 17.61 -33.28
C ASN A 507 3.06 16.19 -32.86
N TRP A 508 2.65 15.17 -33.61
CA TRP A 508 3.10 13.79 -33.47
C TRP A 508 3.93 13.41 -34.68
N PHE A 509 5.18 13.07 -34.44
CA PHE A 509 5.98 12.26 -35.34
C PHE A 509 5.55 10.80 -35.16
N SER A 510 5.32 10.10 -36.25
CA SER A 510 4.94 8.69 -36.23
C SER A 510 5.63 7.95 -37.37
N MET A 511 6.25 6.83 -37.05
CA MET A 511 6.81 5.87 -37.99
C MET A 511 6.29 4.49 -37.65
N TRP A 512 5.86 3.72 -38.65
CA TRP A 512 5.56 2.31 -38.49
C TRP A 512 5.73 1.53 -39.80
N PHE A 513 6.01 0.22 -39.70
CA PHE A 513 6.02 -0.68 -40.85
C PHE A 513 4.61 -1.10 -41.25
N GLU A 514 4.39 -1.28 -42.56
CA GLU A 514 3.12 -1.79 -43.11
C GLU A 514 2.96 -3.31 -42.98
#